data_AF-A0A7S4VDV2-F1
#
_entry.id   AF-A0A7S4VDV2-F1
#
_cell.length_a   1.000
_cell.length_b   1.000
_cell.length_c   1.000
_cell.angle_alpha   90.00
_cell.angle_beta   90.00
_cell.angle_gamma   90.00
#
_symmetry.space_group_name_H-M   'P 1'
#
loop_
_entity.id
_entity.type
_entity.pdbx_description
1 polymer ?
#
loop_
_entity_poly.entity_id
_entity_poly.type
_entity_poly.pdbx_seq_one_letter_code
_entity_poly.pdbx_strand_id
1 'polypeptide(L)'
;MGSDARSESKKKNSKGACALQLHKRKQNGVDDVITYKIEVAKSSRSKCRQSGELIPKGSLRWASYRRGIPINGYVSLQNVTPRMIQGAIKV
;
A
#
# COMPACT_ATOMS: atom_id res chain seq x y z
N MET A 1 -2.55 -33.33 -52.22
CA MET A 1 -3.53 -32.36 -51.71
C MET A 1 -2.92 -31.75 -50.47
N GLY A 2 -2.50 -30.50 -50.37
CA GLY A 2 -2.54 -29.32 -51.22
C GLY A 2 -2.05 -28.22 -50.27
N SER A 3 -0.89 -27.65 -50.56
CA SER A 3 -0.27 -26.59 -49.80
C SER A 3 -1.08 -25.30 -49.97
N ASP A 4 -1.38 -24.59 -48.89
CA ASP A 4 -1.74 -23.17 -48.97
C ASP A 4 -0.90 -22.36 -47.98
N ALA A 5 0.03 -21.64 -48.58
CA ALA A 5 0.75 -20.54 -47.99
C ALA A 5 -0.11 -19.26 -48.05
N ARG A 6 -0.13 -18.46 -46.98
CA ARG A 6 -0.18 -17.00 -47.16
C ARG A 6 0.42 -16.27 -45.98
N SER A 7 1.60 -15.73 -46.23
CA SER A 7 2.34 -14.74 -45.48
C SER A 7 1.66 -13.37 -45.54
N GLU A 8 1.73 -12.58 -44.46
CA GLU A 8 1.97 -11.14 -44.61
C GLU A 8 2.63 -10.53 -43.36
N SER A 9 3.69 -9.80 -43.67
CA SER A 9 4.68 -9.22 -42.79
C SER A 9 4.20 -7.90 -42.19
N LYS A 10 4.65 -7.54 -40.98
CA LYS A 10 5.04 -6.15 -40.70
C LYS A 10 6.06 -6.06 -39.56
N LYS A 11 7.31 -5.97 -40.02
CA LYS A 11 8.51 -5.50 -39.36
C LYS A 11 8.27 -4.10 -38.73
N LYS A 12 8.49 -3.97 -37.43
CA LYS A 12 8.99 -2.72 -36.83
C LYS A 12 10.10 -3.04 -35.84
N ASN A 13 11.33 -2.87 -36.33
CA ASN A 13 12.51 -2.62 -35.50
C ASN A 13 12.30 -1.28 -34.78
N SER A 14 12.39 -1.27 -33.46
CA SER A 14 12.95 -0.12 -32.76
C SER A 14 13.84 -0.64 -31.64
N LYS A 15 15.14 -0.51 -31.90
CA LYS A 15 16.25 -0.69 -30.96
C LYS A 15 15.97 0.10 -29.68
N GLY A 16 16.24 -0.48 -28.53
CA GLY A 16 16.38 0.29 -27.30
C GLY A 16 16.05 -0.47 -26.04
N ALA A 17 17.06 -0.57 -25.17
CA ALA A 17 17.02 -0.89 -23.75
C ALA A 17 17.03 -2.38 -23.35
N CYS A 18 18.18 -2.74 -22.78
CA CYS A 18 18.49 -3.84 -21.87
C CYS A 18 17.27 -4.54 -21.25
N ALA A 19 17.10 -5.82 -21.59
CA ALA A 19 16.16 -6.70 -20.92
C ALA A 19 16.64 -6.96 -19.47
N LEU A 20 16.19 -6.12 -18.53
CA LEU A 20 16.06 -6.54 -17.16
C LEU A 20 14.78 -7.37 -17.07
N GLN A 21 14.91 -8.68 -17.30
CA GLN A 21 13.92 -9.66 -16.85
C GLN A 21 13.90 -9.62 -15.32
N LEU A 22 13.20 -8.63 -14.78
CA LEU A 22 12.65 -8.71 -13.45
C LEU A 22 11.66 -9.86 -13.51
N HIS A 23 12.08 -10.99 -12.95
CA HIS A 23 11.23 -12.11 -12.66
C HIS A 23 10.08 -11.57 -11.82
N LYS A 24 8.98 -11.23 -12.49
CA LYS A 24 7.72 -10.87 -11.87
C LYS A 24 7.25 -12.17 -11.24
N ARG A 25 7.74 -12.46 -10.03
CA ARG A 25 7.18 -13.49 -9.17
C ARG A 25 5.71 -13.15 -9.09
N LYS A 26 4.89 -13.91 -9.81
CA LYS A 26 3.47 -14.00 -9.49
C LYS A 26 3.45 -14.47 -8.04
N GLN A 27 3.28 -13.54 -7.11
CA GLN A 27 2.85 -13.87 -5.76
C GLN A 27 1.42 -14.36 -5.92
N ASN A 28 1.29 -15.64 -6.27
CA ASN A 28 0.04 -16.37 -6.17
C ASN A 28 -0.20 -16.53 -4.67
N GLY A 29 -1.02 -15.65 -4.13
CA GLY A 29 -1.30 -15.54 -2.70
C GLY A 29 -1.31 -14.08 -2.28
N VAL A 30 -2.40 -13.36 -2.58
CA VAL A 30 -2.71 -12.15 -1.82
C VAL A 30 -3.15 -12.65 -0.46
N ASP A 31 -2.15 -12.95 0.39
CA ASP A 31 -2.38 -13.28 1.78
C ASP A 31 -3.29 -12.19 2.36
N ASP A 32 -4.27 -12.60 3.16
CA ASP A 32 -5.27 -11.74 3.77
C ASP A 32 -4.65 -10.90 4.91
N VAL A 33 -3.46 -10.34 4.65
CA VAL A 33 -2.62 -9.61 5.58
C VAL A 33 -3.30 -8.30 5.93
N ILE A 34 -3.50 -8.10 7.22
CA ILE A 34 -3.90 -6.83 7.78
C ILE A 34 -2.64 -5.97 7.90
N THR A 35 -2.64 -4.83 7.20
CA THR A 35 -1.59 -3.82 7.30
C THR A 35 -2.05 -2.68 8.19
N TYR A 36 -1.12 -2.07 8.92
CA TYR A 36 -1.42 -0.98 9.83
C TYR A 36 -0.69 0.28 9.39
N LYS A 37 -1.41 1.39 9.34
CA LYS A 37 -0.84 2.70 9.06
C LYS A 37 -0.96 3.56 10.32
N ILE A 38 0.18 4.02 10.81
CA ILE A 38 0.28 4.98 11.91
C ILE A 38 0.50 6.36 11.31
N GLU A 39 -0.26 7.36 11.74
CA GLU A 39 -0.12 8.74 11.28
C GLU A 39 -0.49 9.75 12.36
N VAL A 40 -0.05 10.99 12.18
CA VAL A 40 -0.45 12.12 13.02
C VAL A 40 -1.82 12.64 12.56
N ALA A 41 -2.74 12.81 13.50
CA ALA A 41 -4.07 13.34 13.24
C ALA A 41 -3.97 14.80 12.74
N LYS A 42 -4.32 15.03 11.47
CA LYS A 42 -4.28 16.37 10.85
C LYS A 42 -5.34 17.34 11.41
N SER A 43 -6.41 16.82 12.00
CA SER A 43 -7.53 17.58 12.57
C SER A 43 -8.21 16.80 13.69
N SER A 44 -8.98 17.49 14.54
CA SER A 44 -9.72 16.88 15.66
C SER A 44 -11.10 16.32 15.29
N ARG A 45 -11.36 16.05 14.01
CA ARG A 45 -12.68 15.58 13.52
C ARG A 45 -12.86 14.07 13.52
N SER A 46 -11.78 13.30 13.61
CA SER A 46 -11.86 11.84 13.66
C SER A 46 -12.21 11.36 15.05
N LYS A 47 -13.09 10.35 15.15
CA LYS A 47 -13.47 9.68 16.39
C LYS A 47 -12.68 8.38 16.56
N CYS A 48 -12.22 8.10 17.77
CA CYS A 48 -11.57 6.85 18.14
C CYS A 48 -12.60 5.72 18.09
N ARG A 49 -12.31 4.65 17.35
CA ARG A 49 -13.19 3.49 17.21
C ARG A 49 -13.37 2.73 18.53
N GLN A 50 -12.36 2.73 19.39
CA GLN A 50 -12.37 1.99 20.66
C GLN A 50 -13.06 2.77 21.79
N SER A 51 -12.64 4.01 22.05
CA SER A 51 -13.20 4.82 23.14
C SER A 51 -14.45 5.61 22.73
N GLY A 52 -14.66 5.83 21.43
CA GLY A 52 -15.71 6.74 20.98
C GLY A 52 -15.41 8.22 21.24
N GLU A 53 -14.20 8.60 21.65
CA GLU A 53 -13.86 10.00 21.88
C GLU A 53 -13.30 10.65 20.60
N LEU A 54 -13.31 11.97 20.52
CA LEU A 54 -12.60 12.67 19.45
C LEU A 54 -11.09 12.50 19.61
N ILE A 55 -10.40 12.22 18.51
CA ILE A 55 -8.94 12.14 18.47
C ILE A 55 -8.41 13.56 18.30
N PRO A 56 -7.62 14.10 19.24
CA PRO A 56 -7.08 15.45 19.13
C PRO A 56 -6.14 15.61 17.92
N LYS A 57 -6.14 16.80 17.31
CA LYS A 57 -5.14 17.18 16.30
C LYS A 57 -3.73 17.05 16.88
N GLY A 58 -2.80 16.48 16.12
CA GLY A 58 -1.42 16.27 16.54
C GLY A 58 -1.18 14.97 17.32
N SER A 59 -2.23 14.30 17.79
CA SER A 59 -2.12 12.97 18.39
C SER A 59 -1.81 11.91 17.33
N LEU A 60 -1.11 10.86 17.73
CA LEU A 60 -0.92 9.70 16.89
C LEU A 60 -2.20 8.85 16.86
N ARG A 61 -2.50 8.32 15.69
CA ARG A 61 -3.60 7.39 15.47
C ARG A 61 -3.20 6.34 14.46
N TRP A 62 -3.86 5.19 14.51
CA TRP A 62 -3.62 4.11 13.56
C TRP A 62 -4.93 3.63 12.95
N ALA A 63 -4.81 3.09 11.74
CA ALA A 63 -5.91 2.45 11.01
C ALA A 63 -5.40 1.16 10.37
N SER A 64 -6.28 0.17 10.30
CA SER A 64 -6.00 -1.14 9.72
C SER A 64 -6.59 -1.26 8.31
N TYR A 65 -5.85 -1.88 7.41
CA TYR A 65 -6.21 -2.05 6.01
C TYR A 65 -6.07 -3.51 5.62
N ARG A 66 -7.03 -4.03 4.85
CA ARG A 66 -6.97 -5.35 4.21
C ARG A 66 -7.01 -5.14 2.71
N ARG A 67 -6.00 -5.65 1.98
CA ARG A 67 -5.86 -5.44 0.53
C ARG A 67 -5.93 -3.96 0.13
N GLY A 68 -5.36 -3.07 0.95
CA GLY A 68 -5.38 -1.61 0.75
C GLY A 68 -6.69 -0.90 1.10
N ILE A 69 -7.74 -1.63 1.49
CA ILE A 69 -9.04 -1.08 1.89
C ILE A 69 -9.06 -0.89 3.40
N PRO A 70 -9.40 0.31 3.92
CA PRO A 70 -9.54 0.51 5.36
C PRO A 70 -10.68 -0.36 5.90
N ILE A 71 -10.38 -1.22 6.87
CA ILE A 71 -11.36 -2.13 7.47
C ILE A 71 -11.92 -1.59 8.79
N ASN A 72 -11.15 -0.74 9.48
CA ASN A 72 -11.56 -0.11 10.73
C ASN A 72 -11.37 1.41 10.67
N GLY A 73 -12.08 2.10 11.55
CA GLY A 73 -11.84 3.52 11.80
C GLY A 73 -10.52 3.76 12.54
N TYR A 74 -10.21 5.03 12.76
CA TYR A 74 -9.01 5.41 13.50
C TYR A 74 -9.10 4.99 14.97
N VAL A 75 -7.98 4.53 15.51
CA VAL A 75 -7.79 4.31 16.94
C VAL A 75 -6.71 5.26 17.43
N SER A 76 -6.96 5.94 18.53
CA SER A 76 -6.00 6.85 19.14
C SER A 76 -4.86 6.07 19.81
N LEU A 77 -3.62 6.48 19.60
CA LEU A 77 -2.48 5.96 20.36
C LEU A 77 -2.28 6.87 21.59
N GLN A 78 -2.72 6.37 22.74
CA GLN A 78 -2.58 7.07 24.01
C GLN A 78 -1.13 7.01 24.51
N ASN A 79 -0.70 8.06 25.21
CA ASN A 79 0.63 8.13 25.84
C ASN A 79 1.84 7.98 24.89
N VAL A 80 1.63 8.16 23.58
CA VAL A 80 2.71 8.17 22.58
C VAL A 80 2.67 9.48 21.82
N THR A 81 3.81 10.17 21.76
CA THR A 81 3.96 11.39 20.97
C THR A 81 4.64 11.10 19.63
N PRO A 82 4.40 11.89 18.57
CA PRO A 82 5.10 11.74 17.30
C PRO A 82 6.64 11.71 17.44
N ARG A 83 7.19 12.50 18.39
CA ARG A 83 8.63 12.54 18.69
C ARG A 83 9.16 11.20 19.20
N MET A 84 8.38 10.47 20.00
CA MET A 84 8.78 9.16 20.52
C MET A 84 8.94 8.13 19.39
N ILE A 85 8.08 8.17 18.36
CA ILE A 85 8.18 7.27 17.20
C ILE A 85 9.36 7.66 16.29
N GLN A 86 9.59 8.96 16.08
CA GLN A 86 10.71 9.43 15.28
C GLN A 86 12.07 8.96 15.82
N GLY A 87 12.22 8.88 17.14
CA GLY A 87 13.44 8.33 17.77
C GLY A 87 13.53 6.79 17.72
N ALA A 88 12.40 6.09 17.56
CA ALA A 88 12.34 4.63 17.57
C ALA A 88 12.63 4.01 16.20
N ILE A 89 12.28 4.70 15.11
CA ILE A 89 12.60 4.28 13.74
C ILE A 89 13.98 4.85 13.39
N LYS A 90 15.04 4.11 13.74
CA LYS A 90 16.36 4.33 13.15
C LYS A 90 16.30 3.81 11.71
N VAL A 91 16.22 4.72 10.75
CA VAL A 91 16.45 4.43 9.32
C VAL A 91 17.94 4.40 9.07
#